data_AF-A0A7Z9WU01-F1
#
_entry.id   AF-A0A7Z9WU01-F1
#
_cell.length_a   1.000
_cell.length_b   1.000
_cell.length_c   1.000
_cell.angle_alpha   90.00
_cell.angle_beta   90.00
_cell.angle_gamma   90.00
#
_symmetry.space_group_name_H-M   'P 1'
#
loop_
_entity.id
_entity.type
_entity.pdbx_description
1 polymer ?
#
loop_
_entity_poly.entity_id
_entity_poly.type
_entity_poly.pdbx_seq_one_letter_code
_entity_poly.pdbx_strand_id
1 'polypeptide(L)'
;GVAEDESPQARRFGQLMETAVLLALALVFLQLFMALFKQQDSGRFIDTLIWAIFAVEFFGSLLLVRNRWRYVRNNWMNALIVFLAFPLLPWGDQYAMIFQSLRLMLILRFTVHFFETALEILRRNRFGQTLGLAALLVVFAGATFAHLEEKDFGDGLWWALVTITTVGYGDVVPTTEGGRIFGAFMIAFGVVLFSLVTANISAFLVGEEQARIEQEILQQVRENNARLIAQERRATEHLQHIIERLAQMEQEHGRQVDQLLVALKGQMDALVREMEQLQNDRQASVDHAFEQRFQQIEKRLDALTQLIRQIHQQGSA
;
A
#
# COMPACT_ATOMS: atom_id res chain seq x y z
N GLY A 1 -5.75 -17.30 -15.46
CA GLY A 1 -4.64 -16.86 -14.59
C GLY A 1 -4.40 -17.85 -13.47
N VAL A 2 -3.18 -17.85 -12.93
CA VAL A 2 -2.78 -18.56 -11.69
C VAL A 2 -3.25 -17.72 -10.49
N ALA A 3 -3.72 -18.35 -9.41
CA ALA A 3 -4.28 -17.64 -8.26
C ALA A 3 -3.20 -16.92 -7.40
N GLU A 4 -3.60 -15.83 -6.74
CA GLU A 4 -2.72 -14.97 -5.92
C GLU A 4 -2.23 -15.61 -4.62
N ASP A 5 -2.62 -16.85 -4.29
CA ASP A 5 -2.16 -17.63 -3.16
C ASP A 5 -1.10 -18.68 -3.54
N GLU A 6 -0.77 -18.80 -4.83
CA GLU A 6 0.16 -19.82 -5.34
C GLU A 6 1.63 -19.42 -5.23
N SER A 7 2.52 -20.42 -5.41
CA SER A 7 3.97 -20.28 -5.25
C SER A 7 4.57 -19.16 -6.12
N PRO A 8 5.67 -18.52 -5.69
CA PRO A 8 6.31 -17.44 -6.46
C PRO A 8 6.75 -17.88 -7.86
N GLN A 9 7.12 -19.14 -8.02
CA GLN A 9 7.48 -19.74 -9.32
C GLN A 9 6.26 -19.90 -10.23
N ALA A 10 5.11 -20.34 -9.69
CA ALA A 10 3.87 -20.46 -10.44
C ALA A 10 3.36 -19.09 -10.93
N ARG A 11 3.55 -18.02 -10.15
CA ARG A 11 3.18 -16.66 -10.57
C ARG A 11 4.05 -16.11 -11.70
N ARG A 12 5.38 -16.24 -11.58
CA ARG A 12 6.31 -15.80 -12.64
C ARG A 12 6.07 -16.56 -13.94
N PHE A 13 5.84 -17.87 -13.86
CA PHE A 13 5.47 -18.68 -15.02
C PHE A 13 4.12 -18.25 -15.60
N GLY A 14 3.11 -18.04 -14.75
CA GLY A 14 1.79 -17.56 -15.17
C GLY A 14 1.84 -16.22 -15.93
N GLN A 15 2.62 -15.24 -15.43
CA GLN A 15 2.79 -13.94 -16.09
C GLN A 15 3.48 -14.05 -17.45
N LEU A 16 4.55 -14.87 -17.55
CA LEU A 16 5.25 -15.12 -18.81
C LEU A 16 4.33 -15.81 -19.83
N MET A 17 3.52 -16.76 -19.36
CA MET A 17 2.58 -17.48 -20.22
C MET A 17 1.36 -16.63 -20.62
N GLU A 18 0.93 -15.67 -19.79
CA GLU A 18 -0.12 -14.72 -20.17
C GLU A 18 0.30 -13.90 -21.39
N THR A 19 1.56 -13.45 -21.43
CA THR A 19 2.11 -12.77 -22.61
C THR A 19 2.16 -13.69 -23.84
N ALA A 20 2.52 -14.96 -23.65
CA ALA A 20 2.53 -15.96 -24.71
C ALA A 20 1.12 -16.25 -25.25
N VAL A 21 0.10 -16.30 -24.40
CA VAL A 21 -1.31 -16.48 -24.80
C VAL A 21 -1.83 -15.26 -25.58
N LEU A 22 -1.44 -14.04 -25.20
CA LEU A 22 -1.76 -12.84 -25.98
C LEU A 22 -1.09 -12.86 -27.37
N LEU A 23 0.16 -13.32 -27.44
CA LEU A 23 0.84 -13.55 -28.72
C LEU A 23 0.11 -14.61 -29.56
N ALA A 24 -0.33 -15.71 -28.93
CA ALA A 24 -1.12 -16.74 -29.61
C ALA A 24 -2.47 -16.20 -30.11
N LEU A 25 -3.14 -15.33 -29.34
CA LEU A 25 -4.35 -14.64 -29.77
C LEU A 25 -4.09 -13.75 -31.00
N ALA A 26 -2.98 -13.00 -31.02
CA ALA A 26 -2.58 -12.21 -32.18
C ALA A 26 -2.30 -13.08 -33.42
N LEU A 27 -1.68 -14.24 -33.24
CA LEU A 27 -1.46 -15.21 -34.32
C LEU A 27 -2.77 -15.80 -34.85
N VAL A 28 -3.73 -16.12 -33.97
CA VAL A 28 -5.09 -16.55 -34.36
C VAL A 28 -5.81 -15.46 -35.16
N PHE A 29 -5.70 -14.20 -34.72
CA PHE A 29 -6.28 -13.07 -35.45
C PHE A 29 -5.64 -12.88 -36.83
N LEU A 30 -4.31 -12.97 -36.92
CA LEU A 30 -3.58 -12.94 -38.19
C LEU A 30 -4.01 -14.08 -39.12
N GLN A 31 -4.20 -15.28 -38.59
CA GLN A 31 -4.70 -16.43 -39.36
C GLN A 31 -6.12 -16.20 -39.88
N LEU A 32 -7.02 -15.66 -39.05
CA LEU A 32 -8.38 -15.30 -39.47
C LEU A 32 -8.36 -14.23 -40.58
N PHE A 33 -7.49 -13.22 -40.43
CA PHE A 33 -7.30 -12.18 -41.43
C PHE A 33 -6.82 -12.78 -42.76
N MET A 34 -5.77 -13.60 -42.75
CA MET A 34 -5.25 -14.27 -43.96
C MET A 34 -6.31 -15.16 -44.63
N ALA A 35 -7.13 -15.86 -43.84
CA ALA A 35 -8.23 -16.69 -44.35
C ALA A 35 -9.31 -15.84 -45.06
N LEU A 36 -9.64 -14.66 -44.51
CA LEU A 36 -10.59 -13.70 -45.11
C LEU A 36 -10.12 -13.20 -46.48
N PHE A 37 -8.81 -12.98 -46.66
CA PHE A 37 -8.21 -12.51 -47.92
C PHE A 37 -7.85 -13.65 -48.89
N LYS A 38 -8.31 -14.89 -48.64
CA LYS A 38 -8.06 -16.09 -49.47
C LYS A 38 -6.57 -16.34 -49.74
N GLN A 39 -5.67 -15.89 -48.87
CA GLN A 39 -4.25 -16.15 -49.00
C GLN A 39 -3.94 -17.50 -48.36
N GLN A 40 -4.03 -18.55 -49.17
CA GLN A 40 -3.94 -19.93 -48.75
C GLN A 40 -2.49 -20.41 -48.86
N ASP A 41 -1.65 -20.10 -47.87
CA ASP A 41 -0.45 -20.93 -47.68
C ASP A 41 0.13 -20.87 -46.26
N SER A 42 0.51 -22.04 -45.76
CA SER A 42 1.25 -22.30 -44.51
C SER A 42 0.48 -22.21 -43.17
N GLY A 43 -0.80 -22.60 -43.14
CA GLY A 43 -1.58 -22.69 -41.88
C GLY A 43 -1.03 -23.68 -40.85
N ARG A 44 -0.46 -24.82 -41.28
CA ARG A 44 -0.06 -25.92 -40.37
C ARG A 44 1.06 -25.57 -39.40
N PHE A 45 2.04 -24.76 -39.82
CA PHE A 45 3.14 -24.34 -38.93
C PHE A 45 2.62 -23.40 -37.83
N ILE A 46 1.81 -22.40 -38.24
CA ILE A 46 1.18 -21.45 -37.33
C ILE A 46 0.22 -22.16 -36.38
N ASP A 47 -0.57 -23.11 -36.88
CA ASP A 47 -1.45 -23.95 -36.07
C ASP A 47 -0.70 -24.73 -34.99
N THR A 48 0.43 -25.34 -35.38
CA THR A 48 1.28 -26.10 -34.47
C THR A 48 1.93 -25.20 -33.44
N LEU A 49 2.39 -24.01 -33.84
CA LEU A 49 3.00 -23.02 -32.95
C LEU A 49 2.00 -22.50 -31.91
N ILE A 50 0.79 -22.13 -32.35
CA ILE A 50 -0.30 -21.69 -31.45
C ILE A 50 -0.63 -22.80 -30.46
N TRP A 51 -0.81 -24.04 -30.94
CA TRP A 51 -1.09 -25.17 -30.06
C TRP A 51 0.05 -25.41 -29.06
N ALA A 52 1.30 -25.35 -29.50
CA ALA A 52 2.45 -25.56 -28.63
C ALA A 52 2.50 -24.52 -27.49
N ILE A 53 2.20 -23.26 -27.79
CA ILE A 53 2.11 -22.21 -26.76
C ILE A 53 1.04 -22.56 -25.72
N PHE A 54 -0.15 -22.96 -26.16
CA PHE A 54 -1.24 -23.35 -25.25
C PHE A 54 -0.92 -24.63 -24.46
N ALA A 55 -0.28 -25.61 -25.09
CA ALA A 55 0.13 -26.83 -24.42
C ALA A 55 1.15 -26.53 -23.31
N VAL A 56 2.17 -25.72 -23.61
CA VAL A 56 3.18 -25.31 -22.62
C VAL A 56 2.54 -24.51 -21.48
N GLU A 57 1.63 -23.58 -21.77
CA GLU A 57 0.89 -22.82 -20.76
C GLU A 57 0.08 -23.75 -19.85
N PHE A 58 -0.75 -24.61 -20.45
CA PHE A 58 -1.66 -25.47 -19.72
C PHE A 58 -0.92 -26.51 -18.88
N PHE A 59 0.03 -27.24 -19.48
CA PHE A 59 0.78 -28.28 -18.76
C PHE A 59 1.77 -27.68 -17.77
N GLY A 60 2.46 -26.59 -18.11
CA GLY A 60 3.37 -25.92 -17.18
C GLY A 60 2.62 -25.37 -15.95
N SER A 61 1.47 -24.76 -16.15
CA SER A 61 0.62 -24.28 -15.06
C SER A 61 0.03 -25.44 -14.24
N LEU A 62 -0.38 -26.54 -14.90
CA LEU A 62 -0.90 -27.72 -14.22
C LEU A 62 0.15 -28.41 -13.32
N LEU A 63 1.43 -28.35 -13.69
CA LEU A 63 2.53 -28.91 -12.90
C LEU A 63 2.94 -28.01 -11.73
N LEU A 64 2.84 -26.69 -11.88
CA LEU A 64 3.29 -25.71 -10.87
C LEU A 64 2.23 -25.38 -9.80
N VAL A 65 0.94 -25.56 -10.11
CA VAL A 65 -0.17 -25.24 -9.21
C VAL A 65 -0.37 -26.35 -8.16
N ARG A 66 -0.58 -25.98 -6.89
CA ARG A 66 -0.80 -26.93 -5.79
C ARG A 66 -2.04 -27.81 -6.00
N ASN A 67 -3.14 -27.24 -6.50
CA ASN A 67 -4.41 -27.94 -6.69
C ASN A 67 -4.82 -28.02 -8.17
N ARG A 68 -4.40 -29.10 -8.82
CA ARG A 68 -4.57 -29.35 -10.27
C ARG A 68 -6.04 -29.33 -10.71
N TRP A 69 -6.94 -29.93 -9.93
CA TRP A 69 -8.37 -30.00 -10.24
C TRP A 69 -9.05 -28.64 -10.21
N ARG A 70 -8.68 -27.78 -9.25
CA ARG A 70 -9.18 -26.40 -9.18
C ARG A 70 -8.76 -25.61 -10.41
N TYR A 71 -7.52 -25.77 -10.85
CA TYR A 71 -7.00 -25.08 -12.03
C TYR A 71 -7.70 -25.53 -13.32
N VAL A 72 -7.89 -26.84 -13.52
CA VAL A 72 -8.59 -27.37 -14.71
C VAL A 72 -10.05 -26.92 -14.74
N ARG A 73 -10.75 -26.89 -13.60
CA ARG A 73 -12.14 -26.41 -13.55
C ARG A 73 -12.25 -24.93 -13.92
N ASN A 74 -11.33 -24.10 -13.44
CA ASN A 74 -11.33 -22.66 -13.73
C ASN A 74 -10.84 -22.33 -15.16
N ASN A 75 -9.98 -23.16 -15.75
CA ASN A 75 -9.45 -22.98 -17.10
C ASN A 75 -9.87 -24.12 -18.04
N TRP A 76 -11.12 -24.60 -17.90
CA TRP A 76 -11.66 -25.74 -18.64
C TRP A 76 -11.57 -25.54 -20.16
N MET A 77 -11.64 -24.29 -20.62
CA MET A 77 -11.53 -23.94 -22.03
C MET A 77 -10.10 -24.08 -22.58
N ASN A 78 -9.06 -23.79 -21.79
CA ASN A 78 -7.68 -24.06 -22.20
C ASN A 78 -7.44 -25.56 -22.31
N ALA A 79 -7.99 -26.34 -21.37
CA ALA A 79 -7.97 -27.80 -21.47
C ALA A 79 -8.66 -28.26 -22.76
N LEU A 80 -9.88 -27.77 -23.03
CA LEU A 80 -10.63 -28.10 -24.25
C LEU A 80 -9.82 -27.80 -25.52
N ILE A 81 -9.21 -26.62 -25.62
CA ILE A 81 -8.39 -26.20 -26.76
C ILE A 81 -7.17 -27.12 -26.92
N VAL A 82 -6.43 -27.40 -25.85
CA VAL A 82 -5.22 -28.24 -25.92
C VAL A 82 -5.53 -29.67 -26.33
N PHE A 83 -6.62 -30.25 -25.80
CA PHE A 83 -7.00 -31.64 -26.08
C PHE A 83 -7.70 -31.83 -27.43
N LEU A 84 -8.59 -30.92 -27.84
CA LEU A 84 -9.33 -31.06 -29.10
C LEU A 84 -8.58 -30.50 -30.31
N ALA A 85 -7.78 -29.44 -30.16
CA ALA A 85 -7.04 -28.82 -31.26
C ALA A 85 -5.63 -29.42 -31.46
N PHE A 86 -5.39 -30.66 -31.03
CA PHE A 86 -4.08 -31.32 -31.15
C PHE A 86 -3.70 -31.52 -32.64
N PRO A 87 -2.60 -30.92 -33.14
CA PRO A 87 -2.25 -30.94 -34.56
C PRO A 87 -1.93 -32.33 -35.13
N LEU A 88 -1.49 -33.26 -34.27
CA LEU A 88 -1.04 -34.60 -34.64
C LEU A 88 -2.16 -35.65 -34.62
N LEU A 89 -3.37 -35.32 -34.13
CA LEU A 89 -4.48 -36.26 -34.20
C LEU A 89 -5.12 -36.21 -35.60
N PRO A 90 -5.25 -37.36 -36.29
CA PRO A 90 -5.87 -37.42 -37.62
C PRO A 90 -7.40 -37.37 -37.47
N TRP A 91 -7.93 -36.21 -37.07
CA TRP A 91 -9.38 -35.98 -37.06
C TRP A 91 -9.99 -36.03 -38.46
N GLY A 92 -9.18 -36.06 -39.53
CA GLY A 92 -9.63 -35.91 -40.92
C GLY A 92 -9.84 -34.45 -41.28
N ASP A 93 -9.56 -34.08 -42.54
CA ASP A 93 -9.56 -32.68 -42.99
C ASP A 93 -10.92 -31.98 -42.77
N GLN A 94 -12.01 -32.76 -42.78
CA GLN A 94 -13.38 -32.30 -42.52
C GLN A 94 -13.64 -31.84 -41.06
N TYR A 95 -13.01 -32.48 -40.07
CA TYR A 95 -13.22 -32.13 -38.66
C TYR A 95 -12.10 -31.22 -38.10
N ALA A 96 -10.93 -31.20 -38.75
CA ALA A 96 -9.83 -30.31 -38.39
C ALA A 96 -10.26 -28.83 -38.36
N MET A 97 -11.06 -28.39 -39.34
CA MET A 97 -11.58 -27.01 -39.38
C MET A 97 -12.46 -26.67 -38.17
N ILE A 98 -13.30 -27.61 -37.72
CA ILE A 98 -14.22 -27.39 -36.60
C ILE A 98 -13.43 -27.26 -35.30
N PHE A 99 -12.46 -28.15 -35.04
CA PHE A 99 -11.64 -28.08 -33.83
C PHE A 99 -10.69 -26.87 -33.84
N GLN A 100 -10.18 -26.47 -35.01
CA GLN A 100 -9.41 -25.23 -35.15
C GLN A 100 -10.24 -23.98 -34.84
N SER A 101 -11.54 -24.01 -35.18
CA SER A 101 -12.49 -22.93 -34.90
C SER A 101 -12.84 -22.81 -33.42
N LEU A 102 -12.64 -23.85 -32.60
CA LEU A 102 -12.79 -23.76 -31.13
C LEU A 102 -11.85 -22.71 -30.53
N ARG A 103 -10.73 -22.39 -31.19
CA ARG A 103 -9.84 -21.30 -30.78
C ARG A 103 -10.52 -19.93 -30.86
N LEU A 104 -11.57 -19.75 -31.66
CA LEU A 104 -12.37 -18.51 -31.64
C LEU A 104 -13.05 -18.28 -30.29
N MET A 105 -13.28 -19.34 -29.51
CA MET A 105 -13.75 -19.20 -28.12
C MET A 105 -12.74 -18.45 -27.24
N LEU A 106 -11.44 -18.42 -27.61
CA LEU A 106 -10.43 -17.57 -26.98
C LEU A 106 -10.73 -16.09 -27.17
N ILE A 107 -11.03 -15.68 -28.41
CA ILE A 107 -11.43 -14.31 -28.72
C ILE A 107 -12.68 -13.98 -27.92
N LEU A 108 -13.68 -14.88 -27.92
CA LEU A 108 -14.91 -14.68 -27.14
C LEU A 108 -14.63 -14.52 -25.64
N ARG A 109 -13.75 -15.34 -25.05
CA ARG A 109 -13.32 -15.22 -23.65
C ARG A 109 -12.66 -13.87 -23.38
N PHE A 110 -11.72 -13.48 -24.24
CA PHE A 110 -11.01 -12.22 -24.14
C PHE A 110 -11.98 -11.06 -24.24
N THR A 111 -12.90 -11.10 -25.20
CA THR A 111 -13.97 -10.13 -25.37
C THR A 111 -14.87 -10.06 -24.14
N VAL A 112 -15.38 -11.18 -23.61
CA VAL A 112 -16.20 -11.19 -22.40
C VAL A 112 -15.45 -10.58 -21.21
N HIS A 113 -14.19 -10.98 -20.98
CA HIS A 113 -13.38 -10.44 -19.90
C HIS A 113 -13.10 -8.95 -20.08
N PHE A 114 -12.74 -8.53 -21.29
CA PHE A 114 -12.52 -7.12 -21.63
C PHE A 114 -13.79 -6.30 -21.44
N PHE A 115 -14.96 -6.83 -21.83
CA PHE A 115 -16.25 -6.16 -21.62
C PHE A 115 -16.62 -6.07 -20.14
N GLU A 116 -16.33 -7.10 -19.33
CA GLU A 116 -16.52 -7.03 -17.87
C GLU A 116 -15.68 -5.90 -17.26
N THR A 117 -14.39 -5.82 -17.61
CA THR A 117 -13.51 -4.73 -17.15
C THR A 117 -13.96 -3.37 -17.69
N ALA A 118 -14.35 -3.28 -18.97
CA ALA A 118 -14.85 -2.05 -19.56
C ALA A 118 -16.15 -1.59 -18.88
N LEU A 119 -17.08 -2.52 -18.60
CA LEU A 119 -18.33 -2.22 -17.89
C LEU A 119 -18.09 -1.83 -16.44
N GLU A 120 -17.08 -2.39 -15.78
CA GLU A 120 -16.66 -1.96 -14.44
C GLU A 120 -16.15 -0.52 -14.45
N ILE A 121 -15.32 -0.16 -15.45
CA ILE A 121 -14.87 1.21 -15.68
C ILE A 121 -16.06 2.14 -15.96
N LEU A 122 -17.03 1.72 -16.79
CA LEU A 122 -18.25 2.48 -17.09
C LEU A 122 -19.18 2.64 -15.88
N ARG A 123 -19.31 1.61 -15.04
CA ARG A 123 -20.12 1.64 -13.81
C ARG A 123 -19.52 2.55 -12.74
N ARG A 124 -18.25 2.95 -12.88
CA ARG A 124 -17.65 3.93 -11.99
C ARG A 124 -18.30 5.29 -12.23
N ASN A 125 -18.89 5.83 -11.16
CA ASN A 125 -20.01 6.78 -11.11
C ASN A 125 -19.97 8.01 -12.06
N ARG A 126 -18.81 8.43 -12.58
CA ARG A 126 -18.68 9.63 -13.45
C ARG A 126 -18.36 9.33 -14.92
N PHE A 127 -17.77 8.17 -15.23
CA PHE A 127 -17.36 7.87 -16.61
C PHE A 127 -18.55 7.50 -17.50
N GLY A 128 -19.44 6.62 -17.01
CA GLY A 128 -20.66 6.26 -17.73
C GLY A 128 -21.58 7.47 -18.00
N GLN A 129 -21.68 8.40 -17.06
CA GLN A 129 -22.45 9.64 -17.26
C GLN A 129 -21.84 10.55 -18.33
N THR A 130 -20.51 10.67 -18.35
CA THR A 130 -19.79 11.45 -19.37
C THR A 130 -20.00 10.87 -20.77
N LEU A 131 -19.91 9.55 -20.91
CA LEU A 131 -20.19 8.84 -22.17
C LEU A 131 -21.66 8.94 -22.58
N GLY A 132 -22.60 8.83 -21.64
CA GLY A 132 -24.03 9.00 -21.92
C GLY A 132 -24.36 10.41 -22.43
N LEU A 133 -23.76 11.44 -21.80
CA LEU A 133 -23.89 12.82 -22.25
C LEU A 133 -23.25 13.02 -23.63
N ALA A 134 -22.07 12.43 -23.87
CA ALA A 134 -21.40 12.44 -25.17
C ALA A 134 -22.30 11.85 -26.27
N ALA A 135 -22.90 10.68 -26.02
CA ALA A 135 -23.79 10.02 -26.97
C ALA A 135 -25.04 10.85 -27.26
N LEU A 136 -25.66 11.43 -26.23
CA LEU A 136 -26.83 12.31 -26.40
C LEU A 136 -26.47 13.54 -27.23
N LEU A 137 -25.29 14.12 -27.03
CA LEU A 137 -24.80 15.26 -27.80
C LEU A 137 -24.50 14.90 -29.25
N VAL A 138 -23.95 13.71 -29.53
CA VAL A 138 -23.76 13.22 -30.91
C VAL A 138 -25.11 13.09 -31.62
N VAL A 139 -26.12 12.52 -30.94
CA VAL A 139 -27.48 12.39 -31.49
C VAL A 139 -28.11 13.75 -31.75
N PHE A 140 -28.01 14.68 -30.79
CA PHE A 140 -28.51 16.04 -30.94
C PHE A 140 -27.81 16.79 -32.07
N ALA A 141 -26.49 16.67 -32.15
CA ALA A 141 -25.70 17.31 -33.19
C ALA A 141 -26.03 16.75 -34.57
N GLY A 142 -26.22 15.44 -34.67
CA GLY A 142 -26.62 14.79 -35.92
C GLY A 142 -28.01 15.21 -36.38
N ALA A 143 -28.99 15.27 -35.47
CA ALA A 143 -30.33 15.77 -35.79
C ALA A 143 -30.32 17.22 -36.25
N THR A 144 -29.56 18.08 -35.56
CA THR A 144 -29.44 19.50 -35.91
C THR A 144 -28.76 19.70 -37.26
N PHE A 145 -27.67 18.97 -37.52
CA PHE A 145 -26.99 19.03 -38.81
C PHE A 145 -27.87 18.53 -39.95
N ALA A 146 -28.56 17.40 -39.76
CA ALA A 146 -29.50 16.86 -40.74
C ALA A 146 -30.57 17.89 -41.11
N HIS A 147 -31.08 18.62 -40.13
CA HIS A 147 -32.05 19.69 -40.37
C HIS A 147 -31.46 20.90 -41.10
N LEU A 148 -30.26 21.37 -40.73
CA LEU A 148 -29.60 22.54 -41.32
C LEU A 148 -29.05 22.31 -42.74
N GLU A 149 -28.79 21.06 -43.11
CA GLU A 149 -28.24 20.66 -44.40
C GLU A 149 -29.25 19.91 -45.27
N GLU A 150 -30.51 19.79 -44.82
CA GLU A 150 -31.59 19.05 -45.49
C GLU A 150 -31.18 17.60 -45.86
N LYS A 151 -30.48 16.92 -44.93
CA LYS A 151 -30.02 15.53 -45.09
C LYS A 151 -30.80 14.57 -44.21
N ASP A 152 -30.67 13.28 -44.52
CA ASP A 152 -31.21 12.23 -43.68
C ASP A 152 -30.54 12.23 -42.30
N PHE A 153 -31.29 11.80 -41.27
CA PHE A 153 -30.79 11.71 -39.90
C PHE A 153 -29.55 10.81 -39.80
N GLY A 154 -29.47 9.75 -40.61
CA GLY A 154 -28.31 8.86 -40.67
C GLY A 154 -27.04 9.59 -41.09
N ASP A 155 -27.11 10.43 -42.11
CA ASP A 155 -25.99 11.23 -42.61
C ASP A 155 -25.57 12.30 -41.59
N GLY A 156 -26.54 12.90 -40.90
CA GLY A 156 -26.26 13.84 -39.81
C GLY A 156 -25.58 13.16 -38.63
N LEU A 157 -26.05 11.98 -38.21
CA LEU A 157 -25.44 11.22 -37.14
C LEU A 157 -24.02 10.76 -37.49
N TRP A 158 -23.82 10.30 -38.73
CA TRP A 158 -22.50 9.95 -39.28
C TRP A 158 -21.56 11.15 -39.25
N TRP A 159 -22.00 12.31 -39.77
CA TRP A 159 -21.22 13.54 -39.76
C TRP A 159 -20.85 13.97 -38.33
N ALA A 160 -21.81 13.95 -37.41
CA ALA A 160 -21.58 14.33 -36.02
C ALA A 160 -20.55 13.39 -35.37
N LEU A 161 -20.67 12.08 -35.58
CA LEU A 161 -19.73 11.09 -35.05
C LEU A 161 -18.32 11.31 -35.62
N VAL A 162 -18.17 11.41 -36.93
CA VAL A 162 -16.88 11.60 -37.63
C VAL A 162 -16.23 12.94 -37.27
N THR A 163 -17.02 13.98 -37.04
CA THR A 163 -16.52 15.32 -36.65
C THR A 163 -16.11 15.38 -35.19
N ILE A 164 -16.98 14.93 -34.27
CA ILE A 164 -16.71 14.96 -32.82
C ILE A 164 -15.55 14.04 -32.44
N THR A 165 -15.45 12.87 -33.09
CA THR A 165 -14.32 11.94 -32.90
C THR A 165 -13.06 12.35 -33.66
N THR A 166 -13.08 13.48 -34.36
CA THR A 166 -11.93 14.03 -35.12
C THR A 166 -11.42 13.14 -36.26
N VAL A 167 -12.22 12.17 -36.74
CA VAL A 167 -11.86 11.30 -37.88
C VAL A 167 -11.87 12.08 -39.20
N GLY A 168 -12.94 12.85 -39.45
CA GLY A 168 -13.01 13.79 -40.57
C GLY A 168 -12.82 13.20 -41.97
N TYR A 169 -13.57 12.17 -42.36
CA TYR A 169 -13.48 11.58 -43.72
C TYR A 169 -13.73 12.58 -44.86
N GLY A 170 -14.57 13.60 -44.62
CA GLY A 170 -14.86 14.65 -45.60
C GLY A 170 -15.88 14.27 -46.67
N ASP A 171 -16.54 13.14 -46.52
CA ASP A 171 -17.62 12.62 -47.37
C ASP A 171 -18.94 13.37 -47.15
N VAL A 172 -19.26 13.69 -45.89
CA VAL A 172 -20.36 14.56 -45.50
C VAL A 172 -19.77 15.82 -44.86
N VAL A 173 -20.12 17.00 -45.38
CA VAL A 173 -19.61 18.30 -44.89
C VAL A 173 -20.71 19.35 -44.90
N PRO A 174 -20.64 20.37 -44.02
CA PRO A 174 -21.59 21.48 -44.04
C PRO A 174 -21.42 22.35 -45.28
N THR A 175 -22.49 22.51 -46.04
CA THR A 175 -22.54 23.33 -47.25
C THR A 175 -23.30 24.63 -47.04
N THR A 176 -24.25 24.66 -46.10
CA THR A 176 -25.04 25.86 -45.77
C THR A 176 -24.29 26.77 -44.80
N GLU A 177 -24.62 28.07 -44.79
CA GLU A 177 -24.03 29.00 -43.83
C GLU A 177 -24.34 28.60 -42.37
N GLY A 178 -25.60 28.19 -42.12
CA GLY A 178 -26.03 27.70 -40.81
C GLY A 178 -25.29 26.43 -40.39
N GLY A 179 -25.14 25.46 -41.29
CA GLY A 179 -24.40 24.23 -41.02
C GLY A 179 -22.91 24.47 -40.78
N ARG A 180 -22.29 25.46 -41.45
CA ARG A 180 -20.88 25.82 -41.22
C ARG A 180 -20.65 26.47 -39.87
N ILE A 181 -21.53 27.40 -39.47
CA ILE A 181 -21.48 28.03 -38.14
C ILE A 181 -21.67 26.96 -37.07
N PHE A 182 -22.69 26.11 -37.22
CA PHE A 182 -22.94 25.00 -36.32
C PHE A 182 -21.74 24.03 -36.26
N GLY A 183 -21.18 23.68 -37.41
CA GLY A 183 -19.99 22.83 -37.54
C GLY A 183 -18.79 23.39 -36.79
N ALA A 184 -18.53 24.69 -36.89
CA ALA A 184 -17.43 25.33 -36.16
C ALA A 184 -17.58 25.18 -34.63
N PHE A 185 -18.80 25.37 -34.10
CA PHE A 185 -19.09 25.12 -32.69
C PHE A 185 -18.91 23.65 -32.31
N MET A 186 -19.38 22.73 -33.16
CA MET A 186 -19.26 21.29 -32.91
C MET A 186 -17.82 20.80 -32.91
N ILE A 187 -16.95 21.36 -33.77
CA ILE A 187 -15.52 21.04 -33.77
C ILE A 187 -14.87 21.45 -32.44
N ALA A 188 -15.09 22.69 -31.99
CA ALA A 188 -14.59 23.16 -30.70
C ALA A 188 -15.12 22.30 -29.53
N PHE A 189 -16.40 21.97 -29.56
CA PHE A 189 -17.04 21.14 -28.55
C PHE A 189 -16.49 19.70 -28.55
N GLY A 190 -16.23 19.12 -29.72
CA GLY A 190 -15.66 17.79 -29.87
C GLY A 190 -14.31 17.65 -29.16
N VAL A 191 -13.44 18.66 -29.27
CA VAL A 191 -12.15 18.70 -28.57
C VAL A 191 -12.34 18.69 -27.05
N VAL A 192 -13.28 19.48 -26.53
CA VAL A 192 -13.59 19.52 -25.08
C VAL A 192 -14.12 18.17 -24.61
N LEU A 193 -15.04 17.57 -25.37
CA LEU A 193 -15.63 16.28 -25.06
C LEU A 193 -14.58 15.16 -25.04
N PHE A 194 -13.71 15.11 -26.04
CA PHE A 194 -12.62 14.14 -26.12
C PHE A 194 -11.62 14.32 -24.96
N SER A 195 -11.32 15.57 -24.61
CA SER A 195 -10.48 15.89 -23.45
C SER A 195 -11.09 15.40 -22.13
N LEU A 196 -12.42 15.52 -21.98
CA LEU A 196 -13.14 15.07 -20.80
C LEU A 196 -13.15 13.54 -20.68
N VAL A 197 -13.36 12.83 -21.79
CA VAL A 197 -13.25 11.35 -21.82
C VAL A 197 -11.84 10.92 -21.43
N THR A 198 -10.82 11.55 -22.00
CA THR A 198 -9.41 11.28 -21.69
C THR A 198 -9.10 11.56 -20.22
N ALA A 199 -9.55 12.69 -19.68
CA ALA A 199 -9.34 13.05 -18.27
C ALA A 199 -9.99 12.05 -17.30
N ASN A 200 -11.17 11.53 -17.62
CA ASN A 200 -11.82 10.51 -16.79
C ASN A 200 -11.06 9.17 -16.83
N ILE A 201 -10.52 8.76 -17.99
CA ILE A 201 -9.67 7.56 -18.08
C ILE A 201 -8.40 7.76 -17.24
N SER A 202 -7.75 8.91 -17.34
CA SER A 202 -6.58 9.23 -16.50
C SER A 202 -6.92 9.22 -15.01
N ALA A 203 -8.06 9.79 -14.61
CA ALA A 203 -8.52 9.77 -13.22
C ALA A 203 -8.86 8.35 -12.72
N PHE A 204 -9.33 7.45 -13.60
CA PHE A 204 -9.50 6.04 -13.28
C PHE A 204 -8.16 5.38 -12.95
N LEU A 205 -7.16 5.56 -13.83
CA LEU A 205 -5.84 4.97 -13.68
C LEU A 205 -5.10 5.50 -12.45
N VAL A 206 -5.17 6.81 -12.21
CA VAL A 206 -4.50 7.46 -11.07
C VAL A 206 -5.26 7.25 -9.76
N GLY A 207 -6.58 7.17 -9.80
CA GLY A 207 -7.41 7.08 -8.59
C GLY A 207 -7.17 5.80 -7.79
N GLU A 208 -6.79 4.69 -8.44
CA GLU A 208 -6.39 3.46 -7.74
C GLU A 208 -5.04 3.62 -7.03
N GLU A 209 -4.09 4.29 -7.68
CA GLU A 209 -2.77 4.57 -7.11
C GLU A 209 -2.87 5.54 -5.92
N GLN A 210 -3.67 6.61 -6.04
CA GLN A 210 -3.89 7.57 -4.96
C GLN A 210 -4.55 6.94 -3.74
N ALA A 211 -5.56 6.08 -3.92
CA ALA A 211 -6.20 5.38 -2.81
C ALA A 211 -5.21 4.46 -2.07
N ARG A 212 -4.29 3.83 -2.81
CA ARG A 212 -3.25 2.98 -2.24
C ARG A 212 -2.22 3.79 -1.45
N ILE A 213 -1.76 4.91 -2.00
CA ILE A 213 -0.83 5.84 -1.33
C ILE A 213 -1.47 6.43 -0.07
N GLU A 214 -2.74 6.83 -0.13
CA GLU A 214 -3.46 7.35 1.04
C GLU A 214 -3.53 6.31 2.16
N GLN A 215 -3.84 5.05 1.83
CA GLN A 215 -3.83 3.96 2.81
C GLN A 215 -2.44 3.73 3.40
N GLU A 216 -1.39 3.76 2.58
CA GLU A 216 -0.01 3.61 3.04
C GLU A 216 0.41 4.75 3.97
N ILE A 217 0.10 6.00 3.63
CA ILE A 217 0.34 7.17 4.48
C ILE A 217 -0.42 7.04 5.80
N LEU A 218 -1.71 6.68 5.76
CA LEU A 218 -2.51 6.49 6.97
C LEU A 218 -1.94 5.39 7.86
N GLN A 219 -1.42 4.30 7.27
CA GLN A 219 -0.77 3.24 8.01
C GLN A 219 0.54 3.71 8.64
N GLN A 220 1.39 4.41 7.88
CA GLN A 220 2.63 4.99 8.40
C GLN A 220 2.37 5.98 9.55
N VAL A 221 1.35 6.84 9.43
CA VAL A 221 0.94 7.77 10.49
C VAL A 221 0.50 7.01 11.74
N ARG A 222 -0.30 5.95 11.60
CA ARG A 222 -0.69 5.09 12.73
C ARG A 222 0.50 4.43 13.40
N GLU A 223 1.44 3.90 12.62
CA GLU A 223 2.66 3.27 13.14
C GLU A 223 3.55 4.27 13.87
N ASN A 224 3.75 5.46 13.31
CA ASN A 224 4.53 6.53 13.95
C ASN A 224 3.88 7.00 15.25
N ASN A 225 2.55 7.21 15.25
CA ASN A 225 1.82 7.56 16.47
C ASN A 225 1.91 6.48 17.54
N ALA A 226 1.82 5.19 17.16
CA ALA A 226 2.00 4.09 18.09
C ALA A 226 3.40 4.06 18.70
N ARG A 227 4.44 4.35 17.90
CA ARG A 227 5.83 4.48 18.37
C ARG A 227 6.00 5.64 19.35
N LEU A 228 5.42 6.81 19.05
CA LEU A 228 5.46 7.98 19.93
C LEU A 228 4.79 7.70 21.28
N ILE A 229 3.60 7.10 21.28
CA ILE A 229 2.89 6.72 22.51
C ILE A 229 3.73 5.73 23.33
N ALA A 230 4.41 4.78 22.67
CA ALA A 230 5.29 3.85 23.36
C ALA A 230 6.53 4.54 23.96
N GLN A 231 7.09 5.56 23.29
CA GLN A 231 8.19 6.36 23.82
C GLN A 231 7.75 7.21 25.02
N GLU A 232 6.59 7.86 24.95
CA GLU A 232 6.04 8.64 26.07
C GLU A 232 5.81 7.77 27.30
N ARG A 233 5.25 6.56 27.12
CA ARG A 233 5.09 5.60 28.22
C ARG A 233 6.42 5.25 28.88
N ARG A 234 7.44 4.89 28.09
CA ARG A 234 8.78 4.58 28.62
C ARG A 234 9.42 5.75 29.34
N ALA A 235 9.26 6.97 28.82
CA ALA A 235 9.77 8.17 29.48
C ALA A 235 9.07 8.41 30.83
N THR A 236 7.75 8.19 30.87
CA THR A 236 6.95 8.31 32.10
C THR A 236 7.35 7.27 33.14
N GLU A 237 7.52 6.02 32.73
CA GLU A 237 8.02 4.93 33.58
C GLU A 237 9.42 5.24 34.13
N HIS A 238 10.30 5.80 33.30
CA HIS A 238 11.63 6.19 33.72
C HIS A 238 11.61 7.34 34.74
N LEU A 239 10.74 8.34 34.54
CA LEU A 239 10.54 9.43 35.50
C LEU A 239 10.00 8.92 36.83
N GLN A 240 9.02 8.00 36.81
CA GLN A 240 8.53 7.36 38.03
C GLN A 240 9.64 6.62 38.76
N HIS A 241 10.48 5.87 38.03
CA HIS A 241 11.60 5.18 38.66
C HIS A 241 12.61 6.16 39.28
N ILE A 242 12.92 7.29 38.63
CA ILE A 242 13.79 8.34 39.18
C ILE A 242 13.18 8.94 40.45
N ILE A 243 11.88 9.26 40.44
CA ILE A 243 11.18 9.81 41.61
C ILE A 243 11.25 8.83 42.79
N GLU A 244 11.02 7.53 42.55
CA GLU A 244 11.14 6.50 43.58
C GLU A 244 12.56 6.39 44.14
N ARG A 245 13.59 6.46 43.28
CA ARG A 245 15.00 6.45 43.69
C ARG A 245 15.35 7.66 44.55
N LEU A 246 14.90 8.85 44.15
CA LEU A 246 15.12 10.08 44.91
C LEU A 246 14.43 10.03 46.28
N ALA A 247 13.19 9.54 46.34
CA ALA A 247 12.46 9.37 47.59
C ALA A 247 13.15 8.37 48.54
N GLN A 248 13.73 7.29 48.00
CA GLN A 248 14.53 6.35 48.80
C GLN A 248 15.80 7.00 49.34
N MET A 249 16.54 7.73 48.50
CA MET A 249 17.74 8.45 48.92
C MET A 249 17.46 9.49 50.02
N GLU A 250 16.34 10.21 49.92
CA GLU A 250 15.95 11.20 50.93
C GLU A 250 15.65 10.52 52.28
N GLN A 251 14.93 9.40 52.27
CA GLN A 251 14.70 8.61 53.49
C GLN A 251 15.99 8.06 54.10
N GLU A 252 16.92 7.59 53.27
CA GLU A 252 18.18 7.01 53.73
C GLU A 252 19.09 8.07 54.37
N HIS A 253 19.19 9.25 53.77
CA HIS A 253 19.88 10.39 54.36
C HIS A 253 19.20 10.86 55.66
N GLY A 254 17.86 10.94 55.70
CA GLY A 254 17.12 11.30 56.91
C GLY A 254 17.42 10.35 58.09
N ARG A 255 17.44 9.03 57.83
CA ARG A 255 17.80 8.03 58.84
C ARG A 255 19.25 8.15 59.31
N GLN A 256 20.19 8.45 58.41
CA GLN A 256 21.58 8.69 58.80
C GLN A 256 21.72 9.89 59.73
N VAL A 257 21.03 10.99 59.42
CA VAL A 257 21.03 12.19 60.27
C VAL A 257 20.45 11.89 61.65
N ASP A 258 19.32 11.17 61.73
CA ASP A 258 18.74 10.75 63.01
C ASP A 258 19.68 9.85 63.82
N GLN A 259 20.34 8.88 63.18
CA GLN A 259 21.32 8.02 63.85
C GLN A 259 22.52 8.82 64.38
N LEU A 260 23.02 9.78 63.61
CA LEU A 260 24.11 10.66 64.01
C LEU A 260 23.68 11.57 65.17
N LEU A 261 22.48 12.13 65.14
CA LEU A 261 21.93 12.93 66.24
C LEU A 261 21.77 12.11 67.52
N VAL A 262 21.31 10.87 67.43
CA VAL A 262 21.22 9.96 68.58
C VAL A 262 22.60 9.62 69.13
N ALA A 263 23.58 9.32 68.26
CA ALA A 263 24.95 9.07 68.68
C ALA A 263 25.61 10.30 69.32
N LEU A 264 25.39 11.48 68.73
CA LEU A 264 25.85 12.78 69.22
C LEU A 264 25.29 13.08 70.61
N LYS A 265 23.97 12.92 70.77
CA LYS A 265 23.30 13.10 72.06
C LYS A 265 23.82 12.13 73.11
N GLY A 266 24.03 10.86 72.74
CA GLY A 266 24.63 9.86 73.62
C GLY A 266 26.06 10.24 74.07
N GLN A 267 26.87 10.81 73.16
CA GLN A 267 28.20 11.31 73.49
C GLN A 267 28.16 12.54 74.40
N MET A 268 27.24 13.48 74.16
CA MET A 268 27.02 14.63 75.05
C MET A 268 26.57 14.18 76.45
N ASP A 269 25.63 13.25 76.56
CA ASP A 269 25.16 12.74 77.85
C ASP A 269 26.25 11.97 78.61
N ALA A 270 27.17 11.32 77.90
CA ALA A 270 28.35 10.70 78.51
C ALA A 270 29.34 11.76 79.01
N LEU A 271 29.60 12.81 78.22
CA LEU A 271 30.44 13.95 78.60
C LEU A 271 29.89 14.71 79.80
N VAL A 272 28.58 14.94 79.86
CA VAL A 272 27.92 15.60 80.99
C VAL A 272 28.06 14.77 82.26
N ARG A 273 27.82 13.46 82.19
CA ARG A 273 28.02 12.55 83.33
C ARG A 273 29.48 12.50 83.80
N GLU A 274 30.43 12.53 82.86
CA GLU A 274 31.86 12.58 83.18
C GLU A 274 32.24 13.91 83.83
N MET A 275 31.65 15.04 83.40
CA MET A 275 31.81 16.35 84.02
C MET A 275 31.17 16.42 85.42
N GLU A 276 30.00 15.82 85.63
CA GLU A 276 29.38 15.69 86.95
C GLU A 276 30.23 14.83 87.89
N GLN A 277 30.79 13.71 87.39
CA GLN A 277 31.78 12.92 88.12
C GLN A 277 33.04 13.73 88.44
N LEU A 278 33.57 14.51 87.49
CA LEU A 278 34.72 15.40 87.71
C LEU A 278 34.44 16.46 88.78
N GLN A 279 33.20 16.96 88.85
CA GLN A 279 32.81 17.93 89.87
C GLN A 279 32.67 17.31 91.26
N ASN A 280 32.18 16.06 91.35
CA ASN A 280 32.14 15.27 92.59
C ASN A 280 33.54 14.82 93.05
N ASP A 281 34.40 14.36 92.13
CA ASP A 281 35.77 13.93 92.40
C ASP A 281 36.70 15.12 92.72
N ARG A 282 36.37 16.34 92.26
CA ARG A 282 37.04 17.59 92.68
C ARG A 282 36.99 17.82 94.19
N GLN A 283 36.01 17.23 94.87
CA GLN A 283 35.90 17.27 96.32
C GLN A 283 36.85 16.28 97.02
N ALA A 284 37.56 15.42 96.27
CA ALA A 284 38.45 14.37 96.76
C ALA A 284 39.77 14.25 95.96
N SER A 285 40.56 15.34 95.90
CA SER A 285 42.03 15.36 95.68
C SER A 285 42.64 15.01 94.29
N VAL A 286 43.68 15.82 93.96
CA VAL A 286 44.85 15.64 93.06
C VAL A 286 44.72 15.98 91.57
N ASP A 287 45.54 16.96 91.15
CA ASP A 287 45.58 17.67 89.86
C ASP A 287 46.12 16.89 88.64
N HIS A 288 46.76 15.72 88.80
CA HIS A 288 47.47 15.09 87.67
C HIS A 288 46.63 14.15 86.78
N ALA A 289 45.55 13.56 87.31
CA ALA A 289 44.59 12.76 86.54
C ALA A 289 43.63 13.63 85.71
N PHE A 290 43.47 14.90 86.13
CA PHE A 290 42.60 15.88 85.48
C PHE A 290 43.12 16.26 84.09
N GLU A 291 44.43 16.55 83.97
CA GLU A 291 45.04 16.96 82.70
C GLU A 291 44.90 15.90 81.60
N GLN A 292 45.10 14.62 81.95
CA GLN A 292 44.97 13.51 81.00
C GLN A 292 43.52 13.31 80.52
N ARG A 293 42.55 13.48 81.41
CA ARG A 293 41.12 13.32 81.07
C ARG A 293 40.56 14.56 80.38
N PHE A 294 41.07 15.75 80.67
CA PHE A 294 40.74 16.99 79.95
C PHE A 294 41.17 16.90 78.48
N GLN A 295 42.37 16.39 78.20
CA GLN A 295 42.79 16.11 76.82
C GLN A 295 41.93 15.04 76.13
N GLN A 296 41.38 14.09 76.88
CA GLN A 296 40.47 13.08 76.33
C GLN A 296 39.11 13.67 75.97
N ILE A 297 38.63 14.64 76.75
CA ILE A 297 37.42 15.43 76.48
C ILE A 297 37.63 16.34 75.26
N GLU A 298 38.78 17.01 75.17
CA GLU A 298 39.14 17.89 74.05
C GLU A 298 39.17 17.11 72.72
N LYS A 299 39.79 15.92 72.71
CA LYS A 299 39.77 15.02 71.54
C LYS A 299 38.37 14.59 71.12
N ARG A 300 37.44 14.41 72.09
CA ARG A 300 36.04 14.09 71.78
C ARG A 300 35.30 15.30 71.20
N LEU A 301 35.55 16.50 71.72
CA LEU A 301 35.02 17.76 71.18
C LEU A 301 35.50 18.04 69.75
N ASP A 302 36.76 17.73 69.44
CA ASP A 302 37.31 17.84 68.09
C ASP A 302 36.68 16.82 67.13
N ALA A 303 36.51 15.57 67.58
CA ALA A 303 35.82 14.54 66.80
C ALA A 303 34.36 14.95 66.49
N LEU A 304 33.67 15.54 67.46
CA LEU A 304 32.31 16.07 67.27
C LEU A 304 32.27 17.22 66.25
N THR A 305 33.25 18.12 66.32
CA THR A 305 33.37 19.25 65.40
C THR A 305 33.65 18.79 63.97
N GLN A 306 34.48 17.76 63.79
CA GLN A 306 34.75 17.17 62.48
C GLN A 306 33.51 16.46 61.90
N LEU A 307 32.76 15.75 62.74
CA LEU A 307 31.56 15.03 62.33
C LEU A 307 30.43 15.99 61.89
N ILE A 308 30.27 17.12 62.59
CA ILE A 308 29.36 18.21 62.17
C ILE A 308 29.79 18.82 60.82
N ARG A 309 31.09 19.04 60.59
CA ARG A 309 31.61 19.52 59.30
C ARG A 309 31.34 18.55 58.15
N GLN A 310 31.46 17.25 58.40
CA GLN A 310 31.30 16.22 57.39
C GLN A 310 29.83 16.11 56.91
N ILE A 311 28.88 16.26 57.83
CA ILE A 311 27.44 16.32 57.53
C ILE A 311 27.11 17.54 56.65
N HIS A 312 27.72 18.70 56.93
CA HIS A 312 27.50 19.92 56.15
C HIS A 312 28.02 19.81 54.70
N GLN A 313 29.08 19.01 54.48
CA GLN A 313 29.65 18.77 53.16
C GLN A 313 28.85 17.75 52.34
N GLN A 314 28.23 16.75 52.96
CA GLN A 314 27.41 15.77 52.23
C GLN A 314 26.02 16.28 51.85
N GLY A 315 25.47 17.28 52.57
CA GLY A 315 24.19 17.91 52.21
C GLY A 315 24.26 19.04 51.17
N SER A 316 25.45 19.36 50.64
CA SER A 316 25.68 20.47 49.69
C SER A 316 26.16 20.04 48.28
N ALA A 317 26.18 18.73 48.01
CA ALA A 317 26.47 18.12 46.71
C ALA A 317 25.24 17.38 46.17
#